data_AF-A0A831T704-F1
#
_entry.id   AF-A0A831T704-F1
#
_cell.length_a   1.000
_cell.length_b   1.000
_cell.length_c   1.000
_cell.angle_alpha   90.00
_cell.angle_beta   90.00
_cell.angle_gamma   90.00
#
_symmetry.space_group_name_H-M   'P 1'
#
loop_
_entity.id
_entity.type
_entity.pdbx_description
1 polymer ?
#
loop_
_entity_poly.entity_id
_entity_poly.type
_entity_poly.pdbx_seq_one_letter_code
_entity_poly.pdbx_strand_id
1 'polypeptide(L)'
;MNHHCKLQNYWNTNAAFYEYDAHFDIVVALHLKGKSPGVFVYDPKMNSWADPIPFPADGPKFQYAANTFYDRELNAYFCHVAGDSRDDGVMWVYRYKM
;
A
#
# COMPACT_ATOMS: atom_id res chain seq x y z
N MET A 1 -6.74 -22.99 21.84
CA MET A 1 -5.70 -22.05 21.36
C MET A 1 -6.40 -20.81 20.85
N ASN A 2 -6.21 -19.67 21.50
CA ASN A 2 -6.84 -18.41 21.10
C ASN A 2 -6.01 -17.78 19.97
N HIS A 3 -6.52 -17.84 18.74
CA HIS A 3 -5.97 -17.07 17.61
C HIS A 3 -6.39 -15.60 17.74
N HIS A 4 -5.77 -14.87 18.65
CA HIS A 4 -5.82 -13.41 18.61
C HIS A 4 -4.97 -12.94 17.42
N CYS A 5 -5.62 -12.74 16.28
CA CYS A 5 -5.08 -11.93 15.18
C CYS A 5 -4.84 -10.53 15.74
N LYS A 6 -3.59 -10.22 16.10
CA LYS A 6 -3.22 -8.85 16.43
C LYS A 6 -3.32 -8.06 15.13
N LEU A 7 -4.16 -7.03 15.12
CA LEU A 7 -4.24 -5.95 14.12
C LEU A 7 -5.12 -6.27 12.88
N GLN A 8 -6.44 -6.27 13.07
CA GLN A 8 -7.33 -5.90 11.96
C GLN A 8 -7.16 -4.40 11.69
N ASN A 9 -6.66 -4.06 10.51
CA ASN A 9 -6.65 -2.68 10.02
C ASN A 9 -8.02 -2.37 9.42
N TYR A 10 -8.79 -1.48 10.07
CA TYR A 10 -10.05 -0.95 9.54
C TYR A 10 -9.74 0.29 8.69
N TRP A 11 -9.49 0.08 7.40
CA TRP A 11 -9.32 1.16 6.42
C TRP A 11 -10.50 1.20 5.46
N ASN A 12 -10.83 2.39 4.97
CA ASN A 12 -11.81 2.52 3.92
C ASN A 12 -11.24 1.95 2.61
N THR A 13 -12.04 1.19 1.88
CA THR A 13 -11.63 0.59 0.61
C THR A 13 -11.27 1.64 -0.45
N ASN A 14 -11.81 2.86 -0.37
CA ASN A 14 -11.53 3.91 -1.35
C ASN A 14 -10.07 4.43 -1.34
N ALA A 15 -9.27 4.14 -0.31
CA ALA A 15 -7.91 4.68 -0.20
C ALA A 15 -6.88 3.64 0.27
N ALA A 16 -7.27 2.38 0.40
CA ALA A 16 -6.39 1.28 0.76
C ALA A 16 -6.35 0.28 -0.40
N PHE A 17 -5.17 0.11 -0.97
CA PHE A 17 -4.95 -0.75 -2.12
C PHE A 17 -3.96 -1.84 -1.76
N TYR A 18 -4.24 -3.07 -2.17
CA TYR A 18 -3.52 -4.27 -1.72
C TYR A 18 -2.91 -4.99 -2.91
N GLU A 19 -1.61 -5.19 -2.86
CA GLU A 19 -0.85 -5.91 -3.88
C GLU A 19 -0.19 -7.13 -3.26
N TYR A 20 -0.29 -8.28 -3.94
CA TYR A 20 0.45 -9.46 -3.55
C TYR A 20 1.83 -9.45 -4.22
N ASP A 21 2.86 -9.51 -3.39
CA ASP A 21 4.24 -9.61 -3.83
C ASP A 21 4.70 -11.06 -3.72
N ALA A 22 4.80 -11.70 -4.88
CA ALA A 22 5.22 -13.08 -5.01
C ALA A 22 6.73 -13.30 -4.81
N HIS A 23 7.56 -12.24 -4.84
CA HIS A 23 8.98 -12.35 -4.59
C HIS A 23 9.25 -12.59 -3.10
N PHE A 24 8.53 -11.85 -2.24
CA PHE A 24 8.65 -11.99 -0.79
C PHE A 24 7.55 -12.84 -0.13
N ASP A 25 6.51 -13.21 -0.88
CA ASP A 25 5.32 -13.93 -0.38
C ASP A 25 4.59 -13.14 0.73
N ILE A 26 4.31 -11.86 0.43
CA ILE A 26 3.68 -10.89 1.34
C ILE A 26 2.54 -10.15 0.64
N VAL A 27 1.69 -9.49 1.44
CA VAL A 27 0.75 -8.49 0.94
C VAL A 27 1.23 -7.11 1.33
N VAL A 28 1.34 -6.21 0.36
CA VAL A 28 1.63 -4.80 0.57
C VAL A 28 0.37 -3.99 0.41
N ALA A 29 0.03 -3.21 1.43
CA ALA A 29 -1.08 -2.28 1.40
C ALA A 29 -0.57 -0.84 1.32
N LEU A 30 -0.96 -0.14 0.25
CA LEU A 30 -0.76 1.29 0.08
C LEU A 30 -1.99 2.02 0.61
N HIS A 31 -1.86 2.65 1.78
CA HIS A 31 -2.94 3.41 2.41
C HIS A 31 -2.69 4.91 2.22
N LEU A 32 -3.46 5.52 1.32
CA LEU A 32 -3.19 6.86 0.81
C LEU A 32 -3.89 7.99 1.57
N LYS A 33 -4.79 7.66 2.51
CA LYS A 33 -5.60 8.63 3.27
C LYS A 33 -5.78 8.16 4.71
N GLY A 34 -5.97 9.07 5.66
CA GLY A 34 -6.30 8.74 7.05
C GLY A 34 -5.28 9.29 8.04
N LYS A 35 -5.32 8.83 9.30
CA LYS A 35 -4.41 9.31 10.36
C LYS A 35 -2.96 8.89 10.14
N SER A 36 -2.74 7.81 9.40
CA SER A 36 -1.41 7.23 9.17
C SER A 36 -1.33 6.69 7.73
N PRO A 37 -1.17 7.57 6.73
CA PRO A 37 -0.92 7.13 5.37
C PRO A 37 0.50 6.53 5.26
N GLY A 38 0.64 5.52 4.43
CA GLY A 38 1.92 4.83 4.25
C GLY A 38 1.80 3.47 3.60
N VAL A 39 2.91 2.74 3.66
CA VAL A 39 3.03 1.35 3.23
C VAL A 39 2.91 0.45 4.44
N PHE A 40 2.05 -0.56 4.35
CA PHE A 40 1.87 -1.57 5.37
C PHE A 40 2.14 -2.93 4.76
N VAL A 41 2.82 -3.80 5.50
CA VAL A 41 3.21 -5.13 5.00
C VAL A 41 2.63 -6.19 5.91
N TYR A 42 1.87 -7.09 5.32
CA TYR A 42 1.33 -8.26 5.97
C TYR A 42 2.13 -9.49 5.54
N ASP A 43 2.63 -10.24 6.53
CA ASP A 43 3.25 -11.54 6.33
C ASP A 43 2.20 -12.63 6.62
N PRO A 44 1.77 -13.41 5.60
CA PRO A 44 0.81 -14.50 5.79
C PRO A 44 1.31 -15.65 6.65
N LYS A 45 2.63 -15.91 6.69
CA LYS A 45 3.24 -16.99 7.47
C LYS A 45 3.22 -16.67 8.96
N MET A 46 3.51 -15.41 9.31
CA MET A 46 3.42 -14.93 10.69
C MET A 46 2.01 -14.52 11.08
N ASN A 47 1.12 -14.37 10.10
CA ASN A 47 -0.23 -13.83 10.25
C ASN A 47 -0.23 -12.49 11.02
N SER A 48 0.63 -11.57 10.58
CA SER A 48 0.87 -10.31 11.27
C SER A 48 1.27 -9.20 10.33
N TRP A 49 0.92 -7.97 10.70
CA TRP A 49 1.44 -6.76 10.06
C TRP A 49 2.79 -6.36 10.67
N ALA A 50 3.72 -5.92 9.82
CA ALA A 50 4.94 -5.26 10.24
C ALA A 50 4.69 -3.81 10.69
N ASP A 51 5.72 -3.18 11.26
CA ASP A 51 5.67 -1.75 11.59
C ASP A 51 5.39 -0.92 10.32
N PRO A 52 4.47 0.07 10.37
CA PRO A 52 4.13 0.88 9.21
C PRO A 52 5.32 1.69 8.69
N ILE A 53 5.45 1.77 7.36
CA ILE A 53 6.45 2.60 6.70
C ILE A 53 5.76 3.88 6.24
N PRO A 54 6.06 5.05 6.84
CA PRO A 54 5.44 6.30 6.41
C PRO A 54 5.89 6.63 4.98
N PHE A 55 5.00 7.26 4.22
CA PHE A 55 5.42 7.85 2.95
C PHE A 55 6.45 8.95 3.18
N PRO A 56 7.40 9.14 2.25
CA PRO A 56 8.27 10.31 2.28
C PRO A 56 7.45 11.59 2.08
N ALA A 57 8.03 12.75 2.37
CA ALA A 57 7.33 14.04 2.29
C ALA A 57 6.80 14.37 0.87
N ASP A 58 7.46 13.84 -0.15
CA ASP A 58 7.10 13.91 -1.57
C ASP A 58 6.35 12.67 -2.08
N GLY A 59 5.85 11.83 -1.16
CA GLY A 59 5.04 10.66 -1.48
C GLY A 59 3.67 10.98 -2.10
N PRO A 60 2.91 9.94 -2.48
CA PRO A 60 1.66 10.11 -3.20
C PRO A 60 0.60 10.80 -2.32
N LYS A 61 -0.04 11.83 -2.86
CA LYS A 61 -1.13 12.56 -2.17
C LYS A 61 -2.46 12.14 -2.76
N PHE A 62 -3.30 11.49 -1.96
CA PHE A 62 -4.60 11.01 -2.44
C PHE A 62 -5.53 12.16 -2.87
N GLN A 63 -5.94 12.15 -4.13
CA GLN A 63 -6.87 13.13 -4.73
C GLN A 63 -8.19 12.48 -5.18
N TYR A 64 -8.74 11.56 -4.38
CA TYR A 64 -10.02 10.86 -4.62
C TYR A 64 -9.98 9.70 -5.61
N ALA A 65 -9.08 9.67 -6.58
CA ALA A 65 -8.89 8.51 -7.45
C ALA A 65 -7.46 7.98 -7.36
N ALA A 66 -7.34 6.67 -7.15
CA ALA A 66 -6.06 5.98 -7.24
C ALA A 66 -6.24 4.56 -7.74
N ASN A 67 -5.18 4.01 -8.34
CA ASN A 67 -5.08 2.60 -8.70
C ASN A 67 -3.62 2.15 -8.53
N THR A 68 -3.43 0.91 -8.15
CA THR A 68 -2.11 0.34 -7.91
C THR A 68 -1.93 -0.97 -8.67
N PHE A 69 -0.66 -1.35 -8.86
CA PHE A 69 -0.28 -2.70 -9.28
C PHE A 69 1.15 -2.99 -8.85
N TYR A 70 1.49 -4.28 -8.72
CA TYR A 70 2.85 -4.75 -8.53
C TYR A 70 3.43 -5.33 -9.84
N ASP A 71 4.64 -4.89 -10.19
CA ASP A 71 5.41 -5.44 -11.30
C ASP A 71 6.52 -6.36 -10.77
N ARG A 72 6.48 -7.62 -11.19
CA ARG A 72 7.39 -8.66 -10.70
C ARG A 72 8.80 -8.55 -11.28
N GLU A 73 8.96 -8.03 -12.49
CA GLU A 73 10.27 -7.93 -13.15
C GLU A 73 11.07 -6.77 -12.56
N LEU A 74 10.40 -5.65 -12.28
CA LEU A 74 10.98 -4.46 -11.67
C LEU A 74 11.02 -4.52 -10.14
N ASN A 75 10.37 -5.53 -9.55
CA ASN A 75 10.14 -5.67 -8.11
C ASN A 75 9.65 -4.34 -7.49
N ALA A 76 8.60 -3.77 -8.08
CA ALA A 76 8.15 -2.42 -7.77
C ALA A 76 6.62 -2.31 -7.77
N TYR A 77 6.12 -1.48 -6.86
CA TYR A 77 4.72 -1.13 -6.73
C TYR A 77 4.49 0.22 -7.40
N PHE A 78 3.53 0.26 -8.30
CA PHE A 78 3.11 1.46 -8.99
C PHE A 78 1.83 1.97 -8.36
N CYS A 79 1.75 3.28 -8.15
CA CYS A 79 0.59 3.96 -7.62
C CYS A 79 0.28 5.16 -8.51
N HIS A 80 -0.79 5.06 -9.28
CA HIS A 80 -1.36 6.19 -9.99
C HIS A 80 -2.34 6.91 -9.07
N VAL A 81 -2.19 8.21 -8.92
CA VAL A 81 -3.13 9.05 -8.17
C VAL A 81 -3.50 10.26 -9.01
N ALA A 82 -4.79 10.54 -9.14
CA ALA A 82 -5.31 11.68 -9.88
C ALA A 82 -6.55 12.26 -9.17
N GLY A 83 -6.86 13.52 -9.47
CA GLY A 83 -8.16 14.11 -9.21
C GLY A 83 -9.25 13.43 -10.02
N ASP A 84 -10.46 13.35 -9.47
CA ASP A 84 -11.62 12.90 -10.23
C ASP A 84 -11.83 13.81 -11.44
N SER A 85 -11.78 13.23 -12.65
CA SER A 85 -11.90 13.92 -13.94
C SER A 85 -10.87 15.06 -14.16
N ARG A 86 -9.63 14.90 -13.66
CA ARG A 86 -8.53 15.86 -13.83
C ARG A 86 -7.31 15.26 -14.53
N ASP A 87 -6.55 16.13 -15.19
CA ASP A 87 -5.28 15.79 -15.85
C ASP A 87 -4.05 16.05 -14.94
N ASP A 88 -4.22 15.89 -13.62
CA ASP A 88 -3.18 16.12 -12.60
C ASP A 88 -2.58 14.81 -12.04
N GLY A 89 -2.69 13.74 -12.83
CA GLY A 89 -2.23 12.40 -12.48
C GLY A 89 -0.73 12.34 -12.21
N VAL A 90 -0.37 11.67 -11.10
CA VAL A 90 1.01 11.37 -10.73
C VAL A 90 1.18 9.86 -10.64
N MET A 91 2.26 9.35 -11.23
CA MET A 91 2.75 8.00 -11.02
C MET A 91 3.83 8.02 -9.95
N TRP A 92 3.58 7.31 -8.85
CA TRP A 92 4.57 7.06 -7.81
C TRP A 92 5.00 5.60 -7.85
N VAL A 93 6.30 5.36 -7.65
CA VAL A 93 6.89 4.02 -7.71
C VAL A 93 7.64 3.75 -6.42
N TYR A 94 7.40 2.58 -5.84
CA TYR A 94 7.99 2.14 -4.58
C TYR A 94 8.61 0.76 -4.73
N ARG A 95 9.75 0.52 -4.07
CA ARG A 95 10.33 -0.81 -3.93
C ARG A 95 10.36 -1.18 -2.46
N TYR A 96 9.76 -2.32 -2.13
CA TYR A 96 9.81 -2.85 -0.77
C TYR A 96 11.07 -3.70 -0.63
N LYS A 97 12.08 -3.14 0.05
CA LYS A 97 13.42 -3.72 0.17
C LYS A 97 14.10 -3.88 -1.21
N MET A 98 15.44 -3.92 -1.22
CA MET A 98 16.22 -4.22 -2.43
C MET A 98 16.54 -5.70 -2.50
#